data_AF-A0A828SZX3-F1
#
_entry.id   AF-A0A828SZX3-F1
#
_cell.length_a   1.000
_cell.length_b   1.000
_cell.length_c   1.000
_cell.angle_alpha   90.00
_cell.angle_beta   90.00
_cell.angle_gamma   90.00
#
_symmetry.space_group_name_H-M   'P 1'
#
loop_
_entity.id
_entity.type
_entity.pdbx_description
1 polymer ?
#
loop_
_entity_poly.entity_id
_entity_poly.type
_entity_poly.pdbx_seq_one_letter_code
_entity_poly.pdbx_strand_id
1 'polypeptide(L)'
;MWYQKDWFTGSDYYNLKEKQIHAEEIEIKKPLEQKFHERTEIYYVKSGDADIWINGDKYQMKEGVFCCLYMHHFYRIEQIRKPLRCVKVSFHIGLFMFLCFEQHKENENEVLMYGVPPLFVLNAQEKQRVLRVLDDLLAEEQEEKFLLYNMNIYLAMQLHALYCRYAMERKKKEDSEKDCVWDVIQRVLLDTSKTVPMEEYAKAAGMTTVTLNRKIVRRCGYTFFQLQKMGKIFNACALLHFPDLNIQYISDYLGFTNIEDFYRVFKRYMNVSVREYQKQNVGNGMQMHSEEEALQILVYLILNFHDPFQMKEMEKVLKKNAHLLERRAREVFGRSVLELLEEVRIQISCSYLVATDRTVTQISSDVGFGSISSFQRSFFKYMNQTPSQFRCSMKSK
;
A
#
# COMPACT_ATOMS: atom_id res chain seq x y z
N MET A 1 -15.49 26.33 -20.09
CA MET A 1 -15.31 25.36 -18.99
C MET A 1 -14.56 24.18 -19.58
N TRP A 2 -13.24 24.17 -19.38
CA TRP A 2 -12.36 23.17 -19.98
C TRP A 2 -12.30 21.96 -19.05
N TYR A 3 -12.34 20.78 -19.65
CA TYR A 3 -12.14 19.50 -18.96
C TYR A 3 -10.72 19.48 -18.37
N GLN A 4 -10.58 19.98 -17.15
CA GLN A 4 -9.53 19.55 -16.24
C GLN A 4 -9.97 18.16 -15.77
N LYS A 5 -9.69 17.12 -16.56
CA LYS A 5 -9.67 15.78 -15.99
C LYS A 5 -8.60 15.82 -14.90
N ASP A 6 -8.98 15.35 -13.73
CA ASP A 6 -8.36 15.62 -12.43
C ASP A 6 -6.83 15.54 -12.45
N TRP A 7 -6.21 16.34 -11.57
CA TRP A 7 -4.77 16.24 -11.34
C TRP A 7 -4.45 14.79 -10.98
N PHE A 8 -3.47 14.21 -11.67
CA PHE A 8 -2.92 12.92 -11.31
C PHE A 8 -2.45 12.97 -9.85
N THR A 9 -3.10 12.20 -9.00
CA THR A 9 -2.70 12.04 -7.60
C THR A 9 -1.74 10.85 -7.52
N GLY A 10 -0.77 10.86 -6.60
CA GLY A 10 0.21 9.77 -6.46
C GLY A 10 -0.40 8.36 -6.28
N SER A 11 -1.70 8.29 -5.99
CA SER A 11 -2.53 7.07 -6.07
C SER A 11 -2.47 6.38 -7.43
N ASP A 12 -2.34 7.10 -8.54
CA ASP A 12 -2.28 6.47 -9.87
C ASP A 12 -0.90 5.89 -10.18
N TYR A 13 0.14 6.39 -9.51
CA TYR A 13 1.55 5.99 -9.68
C TYR A 13 1.89 4.72 -8.89
N TYR A 14 1.34 4.56 -7.68
CA TYR A 14 1.52 3.35 -6.87
C TYR A 14 0.35 2.37 -6.97
N ASN A 15 -0.82 2.85 -7.42
CA ASN A 15 -2.09 2.12 -7.52
C ASN A 15 -2.32 1.07 -6.43
N LEU A 16 -1.99 1.50 -5.22
CA LEU A 16 -2.56 0.93 -4.03
C LEU A 16 -4.01 1.37 -3.98
N LYS A 17 -4.81 0.62 -4.73
CA LYS A 17 -6.27 0.55 -4.62
C LYS A 17 -6.65 -0.21 -3.35
N GLU A 18 -5.95 0.06 -2.25
CA GLU A 18 -6.34 -0.42 -0.94
C GLU A 18 -7.58 0.36 -0.53
N LYS A 19 -8.74 -0.12 -0.97
CA LYS A 19 -10.06 0.41 -0.58
C LYS A 19 -10.44 0.06 0.87
N GLN A 20 -9.48 -0.40 1.67
CA GLN A 20 -9.74 -1.21 2.87
C GLN A 20 -8.88 -0.88 4.07
N ILE A 21 -8.17 0.26 4.07
CA ILE A 21 -7.83 0.87 5.35
C ILE A 21 -9.16 1.24 5.98
N HIS A 22 -9.49 0.51 7.05
CA HIS A 22 -10.74 0.68 7.76
C HIS A 22 -10.43 1.03 9.20
N ALA A 23 -10.85 2.20 9.64
CA ALA A 23 -10.78 2.62 11.03
C ALA A 23 -12.18 2.59 11.66
N GLU A 24 -12.34 1.86 12.77
CA GLU A 24 -13.61 1.77 13.46
C GLU A 24 -13.46 1.74 14.98
N GLU A 25 -14.46 2.27 15.66
CA GLU A 25 -14.64 2.01 17.09
C GLU A 25 -15.42 0.71 17.29
N ILE A 26 -14.85 -0.19 18.09
CA ILE A 26 -15.46 -1.48 18.40
C ILE A 26 -15.62 -1.64 19.90
N GLU A 27 -16.67 -2.39 20.28
CA GLU A 27 -16.91 -2.78 21.67
C GLU A 27 -16.98 -4.31 21.80
N ILE A 28 -16.00 -4.89 22.49
CA ILE A 28 -15.91 -6.34 22.71
C ILE A 28 -16.47 -6.68 24.08
N LYS A 29 -17.68 -7.27 24.07
CA LYS A 29 -18.42 -7.67 25.29
C LYS A 29 -18.33 -9.15 25.62
N LYS A 30 -18.08 -9.98 24.61
CA LYS A 30 -18.06 -11.44 24.73
C LYS A 30 -16.65 -11.96 24.44
N PRO A 31 -16.24 -13.06 25.09
CA PRO A 31 -15.02 -13.78 24.72
C PRO A 31 -14.98 -14.02 23.21
N LEU A 32 -13.79 -13.89 22.64
CA LEU A 32 -13.55 -14.09 21.24
C LEU A 32 -12.83 -15.42 21.07
N GLU A 33 -13.47 -16.35 20.35
CA GLU A 33 -12.81 -17.57 19.93
C GLU A 33 -11.59 -17.26 19.05
N GLN A 34 -10.70 -18.23 18.91
CA GLN A 34 -9.44 -18.03 18.19
C GLN A 34 -9.69 -17.55 16.77
N LYS A 35 -9.18 -16.35 16.45
CA LYS A 35 -9.34 -15.72 15.15
C LYS A 35 -8.09 -15.84 14.28
N PHE A 36 -8.36 -15.86 12.99
CA PHE A 36 -7.41 -15.73 11.90
C PHE A 36 -7.78 -14.50 11.10
N HIS A 37 -6.77 -13.78 10.63
CA HIS A 37 -6.96 -12.55 9.86
C HIS A 37 -5.86 -12.44 8.80
N GLU A 38 -6.25 -12.00 7.61
CA GLU A 38 -5.33 -11.77 6.48
C GLU A 38 -4.72 -10.36 6.52
N ARG A 39 -5.43 -9.41 7.14
CA ARG A 39 -5.02 -8.02 7.27
C ARG A 39 -4.23 -7.83 8.56
N THR A 40 -3.29 -6.90 8.55
CA THR A 40 -2.74 -6.34 9.78
C THR A 40 -3.84 -5.60 10.52
N GLU A 41 -3.98 -5.87 11.82
CA GLU A 41 -4.96 -5.21 12.68
C GLU A 41 -4.22 -4.47 13.81
N ILE A 42 -4.34 -3.15 13.85
CA ILE A 42 -3.86 -2.32 14.95
C ILE A 42 -5.03 -2.00 15.88
N TYR A 43 -4.85 -2.25 17.17
CA TYR A 43 -5.81 -1.93 18.21
C TYR A 43 -5.22 -0.94 19.21
N TYR A 44 -6.00 0.08 19.55
CA TYR A 44 -5.77 0.91 20.74
C TYR A 44 -6.95 0.77 21.70
N VAL A 45 -6.67 0.39 22.94
CA VAL A 45 -7.69 0.20 23.97
C VAL A 45 -8.00 1.53 24.66
N LYS A 46 -9.17 2.11 24.36
CA LYS A 46 -9.69 3.32 25.01
C LYS A 46 -10.13 3.06 26.46
N SER A 47 -10.72 1.90 26.73
CA SER A 47 -11.10 1.48 28.08
C SER A 47 -11.38 -0.02 28.13
N GLY A 48 -11.35 -0.61 29.32
CA GLY A 48 -11.73 -2.00 29.57
C GLY A 48 -10.63 -2.81 30.24
N ASP A 49 -10.89 -4.09 30.45
CA ASP A 49 -9.94 -5.01 31.07
C ASP A 49 -10.27 -6.45 30.64
N ALA A 50 -9.35 -7.07 29.92
CA ALA A 50 -9.50 -8.45 29.47
C ALA A 50 -8.15 -9.16 29.35
N ASP A 51 -8.19 -10.49 29.33
CA ASP A 51 -7.06 -11.33 28.98
C ASP A 51 -7.12 -11.73 27.51
N ILE A 52 -6.03 -11.47 26.79
CA ILE A 52 -5.83 -11.90 25.41
C ILE A 52 -4.69 -12.91 25.37
N TRP A 53 -4.90 -14.01 24.66
CA TRP A 53 -3.85 -14.94 24.30
C TRP A 53 -3.41 -14.63 22.89
N ILE A 54 -2.11 -14.47 22.66
CA ILE A 54 -1.51 -14.26 21.34
C ILE A 54 -0.38 -15.26 21.19
N ASN A 55 -0.45 -16.13 20.18
CA ASN A 55 0.54 -17.18 19.93
C ASN A 55 0.91 -17.94 21.21
N GLY A 56 -0.10 -18.31 22.02
CA GLY A 56 0.06 -19.09 23.24
C GLY A 56 0.61 -18.34 24.45
N ASP A 57 0.99 -17.08 24.31
CA ASP A 57 1.35 -16.22 25.44
C ASP A 57 0.14 -15.42 25.93
N LYS A 58 0.02 -15.27 27.26
CA LYS A 58 -1.07 -14.53 27.90
C LYS A 58 -0.66 -13.09 28.14
N TYR A 59 -1.48 -12.16 27.69
CA TYR A 59 -1.32 -10.72 27.86
C TYR A 59 -2.58 -10.08 28.45
N GLN A 60 -2.43 -8.89 29.01
CA GLN A 60 -3.53 -8.10 29.54
C GLN A 60 -3.86 -6.93 28.62
N MET A 61 -5.11 -6.83 28.20
CA MET A 61 -5.68 -5.70 27.47
C MET A 61 -6.33 -4.74 28.47
N LYS A 62 -5.79 -3.53 28.61
CA LYS A 62 -6.30 -2.46 29.48
C LYS A 62 -6.16 -1.10 28.79
N GLU A 63 -6.75 -0.06 29.36
CA GLU A 63 -6.62 1.30 28.81
C GLU A 63 -5.15 1.65 28.50
N GLY A 64 -4.94 2.22 27.31
CA GLY A 64 -3.62 2.65 26.85
C GLY A 64 -2.78 1.55 26.22
N VAL A 65 -3.28 0.31 26.15
CA VAL A 65 -2.65 -0.76 25.38
C VAL A 65 -2.73 -0.43 23.89
N PHE A 66 -1.58 -0.51 23.23
CA PHE A 66 -1.40 -0.44 21.80
C PHE A 66 -0.89 -1.78 21.29
N CYS A 67 -1.57 -2.34 20.30
CA CYS A 67 -1.40 -3.72 19.86
C CYS A 67 -1.40 -3.76 18.34
N CYS A 68 -0.51 -4.53 17.73
CA CYS A 68 -0.50 -4.79 16.29
C CYS A 68 -0.43 -6.29 16.04
N LEU A 69 -1.43 -6.80 15.33
CA LEU A 69 -1.56 -8.21 15.01
C LEU A 69 -1.33 -8.36 13.50
N TYR A 70 -0.22 -8.97 13.14
CA TYR A 70 0.07 -9.45 11.77
C TYR A 70 -0.57 -10.81 11.48
N MET A 71 -0.62 -11.23 10.21
CA MET A 71 -1.21 -12.50 9.74
C MET A 71 -0.75 -13.79 10.46
N HIS A 72 0.39 -13.77 11.14
CA HIS A 72 0.92 -14.91 11.89
C HIS A 72 0.54 -14.91 13.38
N HIS A 73 -0.16 -13.88 13.85
CA HIS A 73 -0.64 -13.79 15.22
C HIS A 73 -2.01 -14.43 15.35
N PHE A 74 -2.06 -15.60 15.98
CA PHE A 74 -3.31 -16.22 16.38
C PHE A 74 -3.69 -15.70 17.75
N TYR A 75 -4.89 -15.14 17.87
CA TYR A 75 -5.34 -14.59 19.13
C TYR A 75 -6.75 -15.02 19.52
N ARG A 76 -6.98 -15.09 20.82
CA ARG A 76 -8.30 -15.29 21.44
C ARG A 76 -8.44 -14.41 22.67
N ILE A 77 -9.65 -13.93 22.94
CA ILE A 77 -9.96 -13.15 24.13
C ILE A 77 -10.78 -14.05 25.04
N GLU A 78 -10.24 -14.39 26.21
CA GLU A 78 -10.82 -15.42 27.08
C GLU A 78 -11.68 -14.79 28.18
N GLN A 79 -11.05 -14.06 29.10
CA GLN A 79 -11.74 -13.45 30.25
C GLN A 79 -11.87 -11.95 30.04
N ILE A 80 -13.11 -11.45 29.92
CA ILE A 80 -13.42 -10.01 29.87
C ILE A 80 -13.96 -9.59 31.23
N ARG A 81 -13.16 -8.86 32.00
CA ARG A 81 -13.54 -8.31 33.31
C ARG A 81 -14.33 -7.01 33.15
N LYS A 82 -13.96 -6.18 32.17
CA LYS A 82 -14.69 -4.98 31.75
C LYS A 82 -14.74 -4.93 30.23
N PRO A 83 -15.90 -4.60 29.60
CA PRO A 83 -16.01 -4.49 28.15
C PRO A 83 -14.87 -3.66 27.55
N LEU A 84 -14.21 -4.19 26.53
CA LEU A 84 -13.15 -3.48 25.84
C LEU A 84 -13.76 -2.53 24.82
N ARG A 85 -13.42 -1.24 24.92
CA ARG A 85 -13.66 -0.25 23.87
C ARG A 85 -12.35 0.03 23.19
N CYS A 86 -12.28 -0.25 21.89
CA CYS A 86 -11.06 -0.13 21.12
C CYS A 86 -11.31 0.68 19.85
N VAL A 87 -10.27 1.37 19.38
CA VAL A 87 -10.18 1.75 17.98
C VAL A 87 -9.42 0.65 17.27
N LYS A 88 -9.98 0.12 16.19
CA LYS A 88 -9.37 -0.88 15.32
C LYS A 88 -9.08 -0.26 13.97
N VAL A 89 -7.83 -0.38 13.51
CA VAL A 89 -7.41 0.00 12.16
C VAL A 89 -6.92 -1.26 11.45
N SER A 90 -7.48 -1.57 10.29
CA SER A 90 -7.13 -2.78 9.51
C SER A 90 -6.63 -2.44 8.12
N PHE A 91 -5.56 -3.10 7.67
CA PHE A 91 -4.95 -2.87 6.35
C PHE A 91 -4.08 -4.07 5.93
N HIS A 92 -3.75 -4.19 4.64
CA HIS A 92 -2.84 -5.18 4.09
C HIS A 92 -1.39 -4.72 4.23
N ILE A 93 -0.54 -5.56 4.84
CA ILE A 93 0.87 -5.21 5.10
C ILE A 93 1.68 -4.99 3.83
N GLY A 94 1.23 -5.55 2.69
CA GLY A 94 1.87 -5.38 1.38
C GLY A 94 2.16 -3.93 1.07
N LEU A 95 1.16 -3.04 1.17
CA LEU A 95 1.26 -1.59 0.99
C LEU A 95 2.49 -0.98 1.68
N PHE A 96 2.67 -1.32 2.95
CA PHE A 96 3.68 -0.71 3.81
C PHE A 96 5.07 -1.23 3.50
N MET A 97 5.20 -2.51 3.14
CA MET A 97 6.49 -3.08 2.72
C MET A 97 7.05 -2.41 1.45
N PHE A 98 6.19 -1.88 0.56
CA PHE A 98 6.62 -1.12 -0.64
C PHE A 98 7.00 0.33 -0.35
N LEU A 99 6.48 0.91 0.73
CA LEU A 99 6.65 2.34 1.06
C LEU A 99 7.66 2.59 2.19
N CYS A 100 8.21 1.53 2.80
CA CYS A 100 9.33 1.63 3.74
C CYS A 100 10.65 1.82 2.98
N PHE A 101 11.11 3.07 2.88
CA PHE A 101 12.35 3.43 2.17
C PHE A 101 13.59 3.51 3.08
N GLU A 102 13.46 3.27 4.39
CA GLU A 102 14.59 3.30 5.31
C GLU A 102 15.41 2.00 5.21
N GLN A 103 16.70 2.14 4.90
CA GLN A 103 17.65 1.03 5.01
C GLN A 103 18.00 0.81 6.47
N HIS A 104 17.61 -0.35 7.00
CA HIS A 104 17.98 -0.80 8.33
C HIS A 104 19.21 -1.73 8.27
N LYS A 105 19.85 -1.95 9.41
CA LYS A 105 20.88 -3.00 9.51
C LYS A 105 20.24 -4.36 9.22
N GLU A 106 21.04 -5.34 8.80
CA GLU A 106 20.55 -6.69 8.51
C GLU A 106 19.66 -7.24 9.64
N ASN A 107 18.53 -7.84 9.25
CA ASN A 107 17.54 -8.50 10.12
C ASN A 107 16.68 -7.59 11.01
N GLU A 108 16.84 -6.26 11.02
CA GLU A 108 15.97 -5.36 11.83
C GLU A 108 14.50 -5.40 11.36
N ASN A 109 14.25 -5.51 10.06
CA ASN A 109 12.89 -5.65 9.52
C ASN A 109 12.26 -7.00 9.89
N GLU A 110 13.05 -8.07 9.97
CA GLU A 110 12.61 -9.38 10.42
C GLU A 110 12.27 -9.33 11.92
N VAL A 111 13.09 -8.63 12.71
CA VAL A 111 12.82 -8.38 14.13
C VAL A 111 11.51 -7.61 14.35
N LEU A 112 11.15 -6.65 13.49
CA LEU A 112 9.89 -5.91 13.62
C LEU A 112 8.64 -6.79 13.45
N MET A 113 8.77 -7.90 12.72
CA MET A 113 7.66 -8.82 12.52
C MET A 113 7.54 -9.84 13.65
N TYR A 114 8.67 -10.26 14.28
CA TYR A 114 8.67 -11.41 15.19
C TYR A 114 9.43 -11.21 16.51
N GLY A 115 10.35 -10.26 16.55
CA GLY A 115 11.24 -10.00 17.68
C GLY A 115 10.77 -8.88 18.59
N VAL A 116 9.56 -8.36 18.39
CA VAL A 116 8.97 -7.27 19.19
C VAL A 116 7.67 -7.73 19.87
N PRO A 117 7.33 -7.18 21.04
CA PRO A 117 6.08 -7.55 21.71
C PRO A 117 4.86 -7.15 20.87
N PRO A 118 3.84 -8.02 20.72
CA PRO A 118 2.66 -7.72 19.90
C PRO A 118 1.78 -6.62 20.52
N LEU A 119 1.92 -6.38 21.83
CA LEU A 119 1.24 -5.30 22.53
C LEU A 119 2.05 -4.74 23.68
N PHE A 120 1.79 -3.48 24.01
CA PHE A 120 2.40 -2.77 25.14
C PHE A 120 1.55 -1.56 25.56
N VAL A 121 1.79 -1.06 26.78
CA VAL A 121 1.14 0.16 27.27
C VAL A 121 1.92 1.39 26.82
N LEU A 122 1.21 2.37 26.27
CA LEU A 122 1.77 3.66 25.88
C LEU A 122 1.96 4.56 27.11
N ASN A 123 3.06 5.31 27.12
CA ASN A 123 3.23 6.43 28.04
C ASN A 123 2.36 7.63 27.60
N ALA A 124 2.30 8.69 28.43
CA ALA A 124 1.42 9.83 28.17
C ALA A 124 1.68 10.52 26.82
N GLN A 125 2.95 10.70 26.44
CA GLN A 125 3.33 11.37 25.20
C GLN A 125 3.05 10.48 23.98
N GLU A 126 3.39 9.19 24.06
CA GLU A 126 3.10 8.21 23.01
C GLU A 126 1.59 8.08 22.79
N LYS A 127 0.80 8.00 23.87
CA LYS A 127 -0.67 7.95 23.86
C LYS A 127 -1.24 9.15 23.12
N GLN A 128 -0.77 10.37 23.41
CA GLN A 128 -1.22 11.57 22.72
C GLN A 128 -0.89 11.56 21.22
N ARG A 129 0.27 11.02 20.82
CA ARG A 129 0.64 10.92 19.39
C ARG A 129 -0.22 9.90 18.66
N VAL A 130 -0.42 8.72 19.24
CA VAL A 130 -1.23 7.66 18.65
C VAL A 130 -2.70 8.07 18.55
N LEU A 131 -3.26 8.66 19.60
CA LEU A 131 -4.67 9.10 19.60
C LEU A 131 -4.95 10.13 18.51
N ARG A 132 -4.06 11.10 18.27
CA ARG A 132 -4.25 12.07 17.18
C ARG A 132 -4.41 11.41 15.81
N VAL A 133 -3.53 10.46 15.50
CA VAL A 133 -3.59 9.73 14.22
C VAL A 133 -4.86 8.88 14.11
N LEU A 134 -5.29 8.27 15.22
CA LEU A 134 -6.53 7.48 15.25
C LEU A 134 -7.78 8.36 15.10
N ASP A 135 -7.81 9.52 15.73
CA ASP A 135 -8.93 10.46 15.62
C ASP A 135 -9.02 11.01 14.18
N ASP A 136 -7.88 11.33 13.55
CA ASP A 136 -7.83 11.75 12.14
C ASP A 136 -8.32 10.62 11.21
N LEU A 137 -7.89 9.36 11.42
CA LEU A 137 -8.37 8.21 10.65
C LEU A 137 -9.89 8.01 10.79
N LEU A 138 -10.43 8.14 12.00
CA LEU A 138 -11.87 8.01 12.24
C LEU A 138 -12.67 9.18 11.62
N ALA A 139 -12.08 10.38 11.52
CA ALA A 139 -12.71 11.52 10.87
C ALA A 139 -12.75 11.36 9.34
N GLU A 140 -11.67 10.86 8.74
CA GLU A 140 -11.62 10.57 7.30
C GLU A 140 -12.74 9.59 6.88
N GLU A 141 -13.02 8.56 7.69
CA GLU A 141 -14.13 7.61 7.47
C GLU A 141 -15.53 8.26 7.51
N GLN A 142 -15.68 9.42 8.15
CA GLN A 142 -16.97 10.11 8.29
C GLN A 142 -17.18 11.24 7.29
N GLU A 143 -16.10 11.91 6.88
CA GLU A 143 -16.19 13.20 6.20
C GLU A 143 -16.05 13.13 4.67
N GLU A 144 -15.66 11.98 4.11
CA GLU A 144 -15.50 11.72 2.66
C GLU A 144 -14.87 12.89 1.86
N LYS A 145 -13.77 13.45 2.38
CA LYS A 145 -13.12 14.63 1.81
C LYS A 145 -12.26 14.33 0.58
N PHE A 146 -11.89 15.39 -0.14
CA PHE A 146 -10.92 15.32 -1.23
C PHE A 146 -9.62 14.65 -0.76
N LEU A 147 -9.09 13.69 -1.54
CA LEU A 147 -7.91 12.85 -1.22
C LEU A 147 -8.07 11.86 -0.05
N LEU A 148 -9.29 11.54 0.37
CA LEU A 148 -9.60 10.54 1.42
C LEU A 148 -8.67 9.31 1.42
N TYR A 149 -8.58 8.61 0.28
CA TYR A 149 -7.78 7.38 0.17
C TYR A 149 -6.29 7.60 0.45
N ASN A 150 -5.72 8.72 -0.02
CA ASN A 150 -4.31 9.05 0.22
C ASN A 150 -4.08 9.41 1.69
N MET A 151 -5.00 10.18 2.28
CA MET A 151 -4.95 10.53 3.70
C MET A 151 -4.98 9.27 4.58
N ASN A 152 -5.91 8.35 4.32
CA ASN A 152 -5.99 7.06 5.02
C ASN A 152 -4.68 6.27 4.92
N ILE A 153 -4.06 6.21 3.72
CA ILE A 153 -2.75 5.56 3.53
C ILE A 153 -1.68 6.23 4.40
N TYR A 154 -1.54 7.54 4.35
CA TYR A 154 -0.51 8.27 5.11
C TYR A 154 -0.69 8.12 6.63
N LEU A 155 -1.92 8.20 7.11
CA LEU A 155 -2.23 8.07 8.53
C LEU A 155 -2.02 6.64 9.02
N ALA A 156 -2.46 5.62 8.27
CA ALA A 156 -2.19 4.23 8.61
C ALA A 156 -0.68 3.92 8.61
N MET A 157 0.08 4.52 7.68
CA MET A 157 1.55 4.37 7.62
C MET A 157 2.20 4.98 8.83
N GLN A 158 1.77 6.19 9.20
CA GLN A 158 2.25 6.85 10.39
C GLN A 158 1.94 6.03 11.64
N LEU A 159 0.72 5.50 11.76
CA LEU A 159 0.30 4.67 12.88
C LEU A 159 1.15 3.39 13.01
N HIS A 160 1.37 2.70 11.90
CA HIS A 160 2.22 1.51 11.85
C HIS A 160 3.68 1.82 12.17
N ALA A 161 4.23 2.92 11.64
CA ALA A 161 5.58 3.37 11.95
C ALA A 161 5.74 3.73 13.45
N LEU A 162 4.73 4.33 14.06
CA LEU A 162 4.71 4.58 15.51
C LEU A 162 4.71 3.26 16.29
N TYR A 163 3.91 2.28 15.87
CA TYR A 163 3.94 0.94 16.47
C TYR A 163 5.35 0.33 16.40
N CYS A 164 5.91 0.24 15.19
CA CYS A 164 7.24 -0.33 14.96
C CYS A 164 8.31 0.33 15.85
N ARG A 165 8.31 1.66 15.92
CA ARG A 165 9.23 2.43 16.77
C ARG A 165 9.11 2.04 18.25
N TYR A 166 7.91 2.12 18.79
CA TYR A 166 7.68 1.87 20.22
C TYR A 166 7.86 0.40 20.60
N ALA A 167 7.57 -0.52 19.66
CA ALA A 167 7.77 -1.95 19.83
C ALA A 167 9.27 -2.29 19.87
N MET A 168 10.09 -1.68 19.01
CA MET A 168 11.55 -1.85 19.01
C MET A 168 12.20 -1.33 20.29
N GLU A 169 11.75 -0.19 20.81
CA GLU A 169 12.22 0.34 22.10
C GLU A 169 11.91 -0.61 23.28
N ARG A 170 10.86 -1.44 23.13
CA ARG A 170 10.41 -2.42 24.12
C ARG A 170 10.88 -3.85 23.82
N LYS A 171 11.69 -4.04 22.78
CA LYS A 171 12.28 -5.33 22.45
C LYS A 171 13.07 -5.85 23.65
N LYS A 172 12.67 -7.01 24.19
CA LYS A 172 13.47 -7.69 25.20
C LYS A 172 14.76 -8.21 24.54
N LYS A 173 15.89 -8.11 25.24
CA LYS A 173 17.08 -8.91 24.89
C LYS A 173 16.72 -10.38 25.06
N GLU A 174 17.19 -11.21 24.13
CA GLU A 174 16.87 -12.64 24.03
C GLU A 174 17.08 -13.37 25.36
N ASP A 175 16.00 -13.60 26.13
CA ASP A 175 16.05 -14.40 27.36
C ASP A 175 14.70 -15.07 27.71
N SER A 176 13.69 -15.02 26.82
CA SER A 176 12.50 -15.86 27.01
C SER A 176 12.76 -17.25 26.41
N GLU A 177 12.40 -18.31 27.13
CA GLU A 177 12.28 -19.67 26.58
C GLU A 177 11.45 -19.61 25.29
N LYS A 178 12.12 -19.68 24.14
CA LYS A 178 11.47 -19.66 22.84
C LYS A 178 10.64 -20.94 22.72
N ASP A 179 9.34 -20.77 22.49
CA ASP A 179 8.47 -21.91 22.24
C ASP A 179 8.74 -22.46 20.85
N CYS A 180 9.55 -23.51 20.78
CA CYS A 180 9.99 -24.10 19.52
C CYS A 180 8.84 -24.54 18.60
N VAL A 181 7.64 -24.80 19.14
CA VAL A 181 6.46 -25.15 18.33
C VAL A 181 5.90 -23.91 17.64
N TRP A 182 5.87 -22.76 18.32
CA TRP A 182 5.43 -21.50 17.72
C TRP A 182 6.43 -20.99 16.68
N ASP A 183 7.72 -21.16 16.92
CA ASP A 183 8.75 -20.86 15.91
C ASP A 183 8.50 -21.65 14.62
N VAL A 184 8.15 -22.93 14.73
CA VAL A 184 7.79 -23.76 13.57
C VAL A 184 6.50 -23.26 12.91
N ILE A 185 5.44 -23.00 13.68
CA ILE A 185 4.16 -22.50 13.13
C ILE A 185 4.39 -21.21 12.33
N GLN A 186 5.18 -20.30 12.90
CA GLN A 186 5.52 -19.04 12.28
C GLN A 186 6.28 -19.25 10.98
N ARG A 187 7.37 -20.05 11.00
CA ARG A 187 8.16 -20.33 9.79
C ARG A 187 7.31 -20.98 8.69
N VAL A 188 6.43 -21.92 9.03
CA VAL A 188 5.56 -22.58 8.05
C VAL A 188 4.61 -21.60 7.35
N LEU A 189 4.14 -20.56 8.04
CA LEU A 189 3.31 -19.52 7.42
C LEU A 189 4.09 -18.59 6.49
N LEU A 190 5.40 -18.45 6.70
CA LEU A 190 6.26 -17.48 6.00
C LEU A 190 7.09 -18.11 4.87
N ASP A 191 7.44 -19.39 5.01
CA ASP A 191 8.17 -20.19 4.03
C ASP A 191 7.22 -20.60 2.88
N THR A 192 6.75 -19.62 2.11
CA THR A 192 5.66 -19.83 1.13
C THR A 192 6.13 -20.14 -0.28
N SER A 193 7.32 -19.69 -0.68
CA SER A 193 7.85 -19.87 -2.04
C SER A 193 8.62 -21.18 -2.21
N LYS A 194 9.16 -21.74 -1.12
CA LYS A 194 9.81 -23.06 -1.11
C LYS A 194 8.99 -23.99 -0.22
N THR A 195 8.47 -25.08 -0.79
CA THR A 195 7.80 -26.13 0.01
C THR A 195 8.84 -26.90 0.80
N VAL A 196 9.15 -26.42 2.00
CA VAL A 196 10.00 -27.13 2.96
C VAL A 196 9.21 -28.32 3.53
N PRO A 197 9.77 -29.54 3.50
CA PRO A 197 9.10 -30.74 4.02
C PRO A 197 9.01 -30.70 5.56
N MET A 198 7.97 -31.33 6.13
CA MET A 198 7.72 -31.30 7.58
C MET A 198 8.88 -31.88 8.39
N GLU A 199 9.60 -32.84 7.80
CA GLU A 199 10.76 -33.51 8.35
C GLU A 199 11.87 -32.52 8.73
N GLU A 200 12.05 -31.46 7.94
CA GLU A 200 13.07 -30.46 8.20
C GLU A 200 12.74 -29.61 9.43
N TYR A 201 11.48 -29.18 9.56
CA TYR A 201 10.99 -28.48 10.76
C TYR A 201 11.03 -29.37 12.00
N ALA A 202 10.65 -30.64 11.85
CA ALA A 202 10.67 -31.60 12.95
C ALA A 202 12.11 -31.83 13.45
N LYS A 203 13.07 -31.97 12.52
CA LYS A 203 14.50 -32.05 12.83
C LYS A 203 15.01 -30.79 13.53
N ALA A 204 14.67 -29.61 13.01
CA ALA A 204 15.08 -28.32 13.61
C ALA A 204 14.52 -28.14 15.03
N ALA A 205 13.30 -28.63 15.28
CA ALA A 205 12.66 -28.54 16.59
C ALA A 205 12.96 -29.75 17.51
N GLY A 206 13.85 -30.66 17.12
CA GLY A 206 14.28 -31.80 17.92
C GLY A 206 13.17 -32.82 18.25
N MET A 207 12.19 -33.00 17.37
CA MET A 207 11.05 -33.89 17.60
C MET A 207 10.65 -34.67 16.35
N THR A 208 9.83 -35.72 16.50
CA THR A 208 9.30 -36.46 15.33
C THR A 208 8.19 -35.67 14.64
N THR A 209 7.98 -35.90 13.34
CA THR A 209 6.91 -35.25 12.54
C THR A 209 5.52 -35.45 13.17
N VAL A 210 5.23 -36.64 13.70
CA VAL A 210 3.96 -36.93 14.39
C VAL A 210 3.81 -36.11 15.67
N THR A 211 4.89 -35.97 16.45
CA THR A 211 4.89 -35.20 17.70
C THR A 211 4.73 -33.72 17.42
N LEU A 212 5.46 -33.21 16.41
CA LEU A 212 5.35 -31.83 15.95
C LEU A 212 3.93 -31.52 15.50
N ASN A 213 3.34 -32.34 14.62
CA ASN A 213 1.98 -32.09 14.15
C ASN A 213 0.97 -32.09 15.30
N ARG A 214 1.08 -33.03 16.24
CA ARG A 214 0.21 -33.10 17.42
C ARG A 214 0.35 -31.85 18.30
N LYS A 215 1.58 -31.38 18.52
CA LYS A 215 1.84 -30.15 19.28
C LYS A 215 1.27 -28.93 18.55
N ILE A 216 1.49 -28.80 17.25
CA ILE A 216 0.94 -27.72 16.42
C ILE A 216 -0.59 -27.68 16.53
N VAL A 217 -1.27 -28.82 16.31
CA VAL A 217 -2.74 -28.93 16.41
C VAL A 217 -3.22 -28.54 17.80
N ARG A 218 -2.51 -28.96 18.87
CA ARG A 218 -2.86 -28.58 20.24
C ARG A 218 -2.70 -27.07 20.51
N ARG A 219 -1.77 -26.40 19.83
CA ARG A 219 -1.48 -24.98 20.04
C ARG A 219 -2.40 -24.05 19.26
N CYS A 220 -2.63 -24.32 17.98
CA CYS A 220 -3.41 -23.43 17.11
C CYS A 220 -4.67 -24.07 16.52
N GLY A 221 -4.89 -25.38 16.67
CA GLY A 221 -6.05 -26.08 16.10
C GLY A 221 -5.91 -26.52 14.64
N TYR A 222 -4.75 -26.28 14.01
CA TYR A 222 -4.49 -26.61 12.60
C TYR A 222 -3.36 -27.63 12.48
N THR A 223 -3.40 -28.42 11.43
CA THR A 223 -2.28 -29.29 11.05
C THR A 223 -1.20 -28.49 10.33
N PHE A 224 0.02 -29.03 10.31
CA PHE A 224 1.15 -28.46 9.56
C PHE A 224 0.79 -28.12 8.11
N PHE A 225 0.16 -29.05 7.39
CA PHE A 225 -0.23 -28.85 5.99
C PHE A 225 -1.33 -27.81 5.80
N GLN A 226 -2.22 -27.64 6.77
CA GLN A 226 -3.21 -26.57 6.73
C GLN A 226 -2.56 -25.20 6.91
N LEU A 227 -1.60 -25.07 7.82
CA LEU A 227 -0.82 -23.84 8.00
C LEU A 227 0.00 -23.50 6.75
N GLN A 228 0.64 -24.50 6.13
CA GLN A 228 1.40 -24.28 4.90
C GLN A 228 0.51 -23.79 3.74
N LYS A 229 -0.67 -24.41 3.54
CA LYS A 229 -1.64 -23.94 2.54
C LYS A 229 -2.14 -22.55 2.86
N MET A 230 -2.35 -22.25 4.14
CA MET A 230 -2.81 -20.94 4.59
C MET A 230 -1.78 -19.84 4.32
N GLY A 231 -0.51 -20.05 4.67
CA GLY A 231 0.58 -19.13 4.36
C GLY A 231 0.66 -18.82 2.86
N LYS A 232 0.56 -19.85 2.02
CA LYS A 232 0.49 -19.67 0.55
C LYS A 232 -0.69 -18.79 0.12
N ILE A 233 -1.89 -19.00 0.67
CA ILE A 233 -3.05 -18.17 0.32
C ILE A 233 -2.88 -16.72 0.78
N PHE A 234 -2.30 -16.48 1.95
CA PHE A 234 -2.02 -15.11 2.40
C PHE A 234 -1.02 -14.38 1.51
N ASN A 235 0.05 -15.08 1.10
CA ASN A 235 0.97 -14.49 0.14
C ASN A 235 0.34 -14.35 -1.25
N ALA A 236 -0.57 -15.24 -1.65
CA ALA A 236 -1.39 -15.02 -2.84
C ALA A 236 -2.21 -13.75 -2.74
N CYS A 237 -2.89 -13.51 -1.61
CA CYS A 237 -3.66 -12.29 -1.37
C CYS A 237 -2.79 -11.05 -1.53
N ALA A 238 -1.60 -11.04 -0.91
CA ALA A 238 -0.62 -9.96 -1.07
C ALA A 238 -0.20 -9.78 -2.55
N LEU A 239 0.10 -10.87 -3.26
CA LEU A 239 0.52 -10.82 -4.66
C LEU A 239 -0.58 -10.40 -5.63
N LEU A 240 -1.85 -10.70 -5.31
CA LEU A 240 -3.00 -10.34 -6.14
C LEU A 240 -3.25 -8.83 -6.23
N HIS A 241 -2.64 -8.04 -5.34
CA HIS A 241 -2.64 -6.58 -5.43
C HIS A 241 -1.76 -6.05 -6.58
N PHE A 242 -0.85 -6.86 -7.15
CA PHE A 242 -0.03 -6.48 -8.30
C PHE A 242 -0.73 -6.95 -9.59
N PRO A 243 -1.35 -6.04 -10.35
CA PRO A 243 -2.15 -6.42 -11.52
C PRO A 243 -1.32 -7.03 -12.66
N ASP A 244 -0.01 -6.80 -12.64
CA ASP A 244 0.95 -7.25 -13.64
C ASP A 244 1.32 -8.73 -13.44
N LEU A 245 1.08 -9.26 -12.24
CA LEU A 245 1.30 -10.66 -11.94
C LEU A 245 0.13 -11.50 -12.45
N ASN A 246 0.40 -12.31 -13.46
CA ASN A 246 -0.60 -13.26 -13.95
C ASN A 246 -0.87 -14.36 -12.90
N ILE A 247 -2.12 -14.85 -12.83
CA ILE A 247 -2.54 -15.81 -11.79
C ILE A 247 -1.76 -17.13 -11.88
N GLN A 248 -1.37 -17.55 -13.08
CA GLN A 248 -0.56 -18.77 -13.29
C GLN A 248 0.82 -18.61 -12.61
N TYR A 249 1.47 -17.47 -12.80
CA TYR A 249 2.75 -17.13 -12.17
C TYR A 249 2.61 -17.09 -10.64
N ILE A 250 1.55 -16.50 -10.10
CA ILE A 250 1.31 -16.50 -8.64
C ILE A 250 1.17 -17.94 -8.13
N SER A 251 0.39 -18.78 -8.82
CA SER A 251 0.22 -20.20 -8.48
C SER A 251 1.55 -20.96 -8.49
N ASP A 252 2.36 -20.77 -9.54
CA ASP A 252 3.64 -21.45 -9.73
C ASP A 252 4.67 -20.96 -8.70
N TYR A 253 4.73 -19.65 -8.45
CA TYR A 253 5.62 -19.02 -7.47
C TYR A 253 5.36 -19.50 -6.04
N LEU A 254 4.09 -19.74 -5.70
CA LEU A 254 3.68 -20.29 -4.40
C LEU A 254 3.77 -21.82 -4.36
N GLY A 255 4.28 -22.45 -5.43
CA GLY A 255 4.48 -23.90 -5.51
C GLY A 255 3.19 -24.71 -5.39
N PHE A 256 2.09 -24.24 -5.98
CA PHE A 256 0.91 -25.09 -6.19
C PHE A 256 1.18 -26.06 -7.35
N THR A 257 0.68 -27.29 -7.24
CA THR A 257 0.89 -28.31 -8.28
C THR A 257 0.21 -27.97 -9.59
N ASN A 258 -0.94 -27.30 -9.53
CA ASN A 258 -1.64 -26.73 -10.67
C ASN A 258 -2.56 -25.59 -10.23
N ILE A 259 -3.01 -24.81 -11.21
CA ILE A 259 -3.86 -23.64 -10.99
C ILE A 259 -5.25 -24.00 -10.43
N GLU A 260 -5.75 -25.22 -10.69
CA GLU A 260 -7.05 -25.69 -10.17
C GLU A 260 -6.98 -25.94 -8.66
N ASP A 261 -5.88 -26.51 -8.16
CA ASP A 261 -5.63 -26.65 -6.72
C ASP A 261 -5.51 -25.29 -6.07
N PHE A 262 -4.80 -24.34 -6.71
CA PHE A 262 -4.75 -22.96 -6.23
C PHE A 262 -6.16 -22.36 -6.08
N TYR A 263 -6.99 -22.37 -7.12
CA TYR A 263 -8.36 -21.84 -7.05
C TYR A 263 -9.21 -22.52 -5.98
N ARG A 264 -9.11 -23.85 -5.86
CA ARG A 264 -9.85 -24.64 -4.87
C ARG A 264 -9.43 -24.28 -3.44
N VAL A 265 -8.13 -24.22 -3.18
CA VAL A 265 -7.60 -23.87 -1.86
C VAL A 265 -7.93 -22.41 -1.55
N PHE A 266 -7.74 -21.49 -2.49
CA PHE A 266 -8.08 -20.08 -2.32
C PHE A 266 -9.55 -19.91 -1.93
N LYS A 267 -10.48 -20.50 -2.69
CA LYS A 267 -11.93 -20.41 -2.40
C LYS A 267 -12.28 -21.01 -1.04
N ARG A 268 -11.59 -22.08 -0.62
CA ARG A 268 -11.81 -22.71 0.68
C ARG A 268 -11.40 -21.81 1.85
N TYR A 269 -10.31 -21.06 1.71
CA TYR A 269 -9.80 -20.21 2.78
C TYR A 269 -10.41 -18.80 2.77
N MET A 270 -10.69 -18.25 1.59
CA MET A 270 -11.21 -16.88 1.42
C MET A 270 -12.73 -16.80 1.29
N ASN A 271 -13.42 -17.93 1.11
CA ASN A 271 -14.86 -18.01 0.83
C ASN A 271 -15.34 -17.24 -0.43
N VAL A 272 -14.41 -16.72 -1.23
CA VAL A 272 -14.67 -16.03 -2.51
C VAL A 272 -13.75 -16.56 -3.60
N SER A 273 -14.13 -16.35 -4.87
CA SER A 273 -13.23 -16.67 -6.00
C SER A 273 -12.09 -15.65 -6.08
N VAL A 274 -10.97 -16.01 -6.71
CA VAL A 274 -9.83 -15.09 -6.92
C VAL A 274 -10.26 -13.83 -7.67
N ARG A 275 -11.11 -13.96 -8.71
CA ARG A 275 -11.61 -12.79 -9.46
C ARG A 275 -12.51 -11.90 -8.61
N GLU A 276 -13.38 -12.50 -7.80
CA GLU A 276 -14.25 -11.74 -6.90
C GLU A 276 -13.42 -11.05 -5.81
N TYR A 277 -12.40 -11.74 -5.28
CA TYR A 277 -11.43 -11.15 -4.37
C TYR A 277 -10.72 -9.96 -5.01
N GLN A 278 -10.19 -10.09 -6.23
CA GLN A 278 -9.58 -8.96 -6.94
C GLN A 278 -10.57 -7.83 -7.18
N LYS A 279 -11.82 -8.13 -7.53
CA LYS A 279 -12.85 -7.11 -7.75
C LYS A 279 -13.19 -6.34 -6.46
N GLN A 280 -13.30 -7.04 -5.34
CA GLN A 280 -13.63 -6.48 -4.03
C GLN A 280 -12.46 -5.74 -3.37
N ASN A 281 -11.24 -6.26 -3.51
CA ASN A 281 -10.07 -5.84 -2.74
C ASN A 281 -9.00 -5.10 -3.57
N VAL A 282 -8.99 -5.24 -4.91
CA VAL A 282 -7.90 -4.75 -5.79
C VAL A 282 -8.40 -3.79 -6.90
N GLY A 283 -9.62 -3.96 -7.43
CA GLY A 283 -10.12 -3.18 -8.58
C GLY A 283 -9.47 -3.54 -9.92
N ASN A 284 -10.08 -3.14 -11.06
CA ASN A 284 -9.61 -3.52 -12.40
C ASN A 284 -8.19 -2.96 -12.69
N GLY A 285 -7.20 -3.85 -12.75
CA GLY A 285 -5.78 -3.52 -12.92
C GLY A 285 -5.30 -3.27 -14.35
N MET A 286 -6.08 -3.65 -15.36
CA MET A 286 -5.66 -3.60 -16.78
C MET A 286 -5.56 -2.17 -17.36
N GLN A 287 -6.11 -1.17 -16.66
CA GLN A 287 -6.15 0.23 -17.10
C GLN A 287 -4.89 1.03 -16.69
N MET A 288 -4.10 0.49 -15.75
CA MET A 288 -3.06 1.22 -15.04
C MET A 288 -1.74 1.33 -15.78
N HIS A 289 -1.28 0.27 -16.46
CA HIS A 289 -0.06 0.38 -17.27
C HIS A 289 -0.21 1.46 -18.33
N SER A 290 -1.39 1.62 -18.95
CA SER A 290 -1.63 2.75 -19.87
C SER A 290 -1.43 4.11 -19.21
N GLU A 291 -1.91 4.27 -17.99
CA GLU A 291 -1.97 5.54 -17.25
C GLU A 291 -0.61 5.94 -16.66
N GLU A 292 0.14 4.98 -16.10
CA GLU A 292 1.52 5.20 -15.62
C GLU A 292 2.46 5.58 -16.77
N GLU A 293 2.33 4.88 -17.91
CA GLU A 293 3.08 5.18 -19.13
C GLU A 293 2.76 6.57 -19.66
N ALA A 294 1.49 6.94 -19.66
CA ALA A 294 1.04 8.27 -20.05
C ALA A 294 1.54 9.35 -19.09
N LEU A 295 1.62 9.07 -17.79
CA LEU A 295 2.22 9.99 -16.83
C LEU A 295 3.70 10.23 -17.06
N GLN A 296 4.47 9.16 -17.27
CA GLN A 296 5.89 9.25 -17.57
C GLN A 296 6.13 10.13 -18.79
N ILE A 297 5.22 10.07 -19.78
CA ILE A 297 5.21 11.00 -20.91
C ILE A 297 5.01 12.44 -20.43
N LEU A 298 3.94 12.73 -19.69
CA LEU A 298 3.64 14.10 -19.25
C LEU A 298 4.75 14.69 -18.36
N VAL A 299 5.29 13.92 -17.41
CA VAL A 299 6.39 14.34 -16.53
C VAL A 299 7.64 14.66 -17.35
N TYR A 300 8.01 13.78 -18.30
CA TYR A 300 9.14 14.04 -19.19
C TYR A 300 8.93 15.35 -19.97
N LEU A 301 7.74 15.58 -20.53
CA LEU A 301 7.44 16.79 -21.26
C LEU A 301 7.50 18.04 -20.36
N ILE A 302 6.99 17.97 -19.12
CA ILE A 302 7.05 19.08 -18.16
C ILE A 302 8.48 19.38 -17.72
N LEU A 303 9.34 18.38 -17.56
CA LEU A 303 10.73 18.60 -17.13
C LEU A 303 11.61 19.11 -18.28
N ASN A 304 11.30 18.73 -19.53
CA ASN A 304 12.12 19.04 -20.71
C ASN A 304 11.42 20.00 -21.69
N PHE A 305 10.39 20.72 -21.25
CA PHE A 305 9.55 21.53 -22.16
C PHE A 305 10.33 22.62 -22.91
N HIS A 306 11.40 23.14 -22.32
CA HIS A 306 12.20 24.23 -22.86
C HIS A 306 13.13 23.80 -24.00
N ASP A 307 13.50 22.52 -24.06
CA ASP A 307 14.46 22.01 -25.03
C ASP A 307 13.83 21.66 -26.39
N PRO A 308 14.60 21.64 -27.49
CA PRO A 308 14.16 21.08 -28.75
C PRO A 308 13.72 19.61 -28.60
N PHE A 309 12.46 19.32 -28.92
CA PHE A 309 11.91 18.00 -28.71
C PHE A 309 12.32 17.01 -29.80
N GLN A 310 12.79 15.84 -29.39
CA GLN A 310 13.01 14.70 -30.27
C GLN A 310 12.45 13.43 -29.65
N MET A 311 11.56 12.75 -30.37
CA MET A 311 10.95 11.49 -29.92
C MET A 311 12.00 10.44 -29.53
N LYS A 312 13.11 10.35 -30.28
CA LYS A 312 14.20 9.39 -30.00
C LYS A 312 14.83 9.56 -28.61
N GLU A 313 14.98 10.79 -28.14
CA GLU A 313 15.53 11.04 -26.80
C GLU A 313 14.54 10.63 -25.72
N MET A 314 13.25 10.89 -25.95
CA MET A 314 12.17 10.42 -25.07
C MET A 314 12.10 8.89 -25.02
N GLU A 315 12.23 8.20 -26.16
CA GLU A 315 12.29 6.75 -26.24
C GLU A 315 13.46 6.19 -25.41
N LYS A 316 14.61 6.83 -25.49
CA LYS A 316 15.83 6.45 -24.76
C LYS A 316 15.68 6.66 -23.25
N VAL A 317 15.13 7.79 -22.82
CA VAL A 317 14.97 8.12 -21.40
C VAL A 317 13.90 7.25 -20.75
N LEU A 318 12.74 7.07 -21.42
CA LEU A 318 11.64 6.26 -20.91
C LEU A 318 11.79 4.77 -21.18
N LYS A 319 12.80 4.37 -21.97
CA LYS A 319 13.04 2.98 -22.41
C LYS A 319 11.83 2.35 -23.09
N LYS A 320 11.12 3.13 -23.90
CA LYS A 320 9.86 2.76 -24.57
C LYS A 320 9.90 3.20 -26.03
N ASN A 321 9.23 2.45 -26.91
CA ASN A 321 9.18 2.83 -28.32
C ASN A 321 8.13 3.92 -28.60
N ALA A 322 8.35 4.71 -29.65
CA ALA A 322 7.54 5.86 -30.03
C ALA A 322 6.07 5.50 -30.27
N HIS A 323 5.81 4.32 -30.85
CA HIS A 323 4.45 3.85 -31.12
C HIS A 323 3.66 3.64 -29.81
N LEU A 324 4.29 3.02 -28.81
CA LEU A 324 3.70 2.85 -27.48
C LEU A 324 3.43 4.20 -26.85
N LEU A 325 4.40 5.12 -26.86
CA LEU A 325 4.26 6.46 -26.28
C LEU A 325 3.10 7.25 -26.93
N GLU A 326 3.03 7.28 -28.25
CA GLU A 326 1.94 7.93 -29.01
C GLU A 326 0.58 7.32 -28.69
N ARG A 327 0.50 5.98 -28.67
CA ARG A 327 -0.72 5.27 -28.33
C ARG A 327 -1.20 5.63 -26.93
N ARG A 328 -0.32 5.62 -25.93
CA ARG A 328 -0.67 5.95 -24.54
C ARG A 328 -1.10 7.39 -24.36
N ALA A 329 -0.40 8.33 -25.01
CA ALA A 329 -0.77 9.73 -24.98
C ALA A 329 -2.21 9.95 -25.49
N ARG A 330 -2.59 9.28 -26.58
CA ARG A 330 -3.96 9.35 -27.14
C ARG A 330 -4.98 8.61 -26.29
N GLU A 331 -4.66 7.43 -25.79
CA GLU A 331 -5.57 6.64 -24.94
C GLU A 331 -5.95 7.40 -23.65
N VAL A 332 -4.98 8.08 -23.01
CA VAL A 332 -5.17 8.70 -21.69
C VAL A 332 -5.54 10.18 -21.79
N PHE A 333 -4.82 10.97 -22.59
CA PHE A 333 -5.04 12.42 -22.69
C PHE A 333 -5.86 12.84 -23.92
N GLY A 334 -6.13 11.91 -24.83
CA GLY A 334 -6.81 12.21 -26.10
C GLY A 334 -5.96 12.99 -27.10
N ARG A 335 -4.63 13.06 -26.90
CA ARG A 335 -3.72 13.92 -27.67
C ARG A 335 -2.42 13.20 -28.01
N SER A 336 -1.77 13.59 -29.09
CA SER A 336 -0.40 13.13 -29.42
C SER A 336 0.63 13.70 -28.43
N VAL A 337 1.83 13.12 -28.40
CA VAL A 337 2.91 13.58 -27.52
C VAL A 337 3.29 15.03 -27.84
N LEU A 338 3.31 15.40 -29.12
CA LEU A 338 3.62 16.77 -29.55
C LEU A 338 2.54 17.77 -29.14
N GLU A 339 1.25 17.41 -29.22
CA GLU A 339 0.15 18.27 -28.78
C GLU A 339 0.15 18.50 -27.27
N LEU A 340 0.58 17.50 -26.49
CA LEU A 340 0.79 17.64 -25.04
C LEU A 340 1.94 18.59 -24.74
N LEU A 341 3.05 18.48 -25.47
CA LEU A 341 4.17 19.39 -25.32
C LEU A 341 3.77 20.83 -25.65
N GLU A 342 3.05 21.04 -26.76
CA GLU A 342 2.54 22.36 -27.14
C GLU A 342 1.67 22.94 -26.01
N GLU A 343 0.73 22.16 -25.47
CA GLU A 343 -0.13 22.59 -24.37
C GLU A 343 0.69 22.97 -23.13
N VAL A 344 1.63 22.11 -22.69
CA VAL A 344 2.50 22.39 -21.53
C VAL A 344 3.23 23.73 -21.71
N ARG A 345 3.83 23.95 -22.88
CA ARG A 345 4.55 25.19 -23.19
C ARG A 345 3.62 26.41 -23.18
N ILE A 346 2.41 26.28 -23.72
CA ILE A 346 1.42 27.37 -23.68
C ILE A 346 1.00 27.68 -22.24
N GLN A 347 0.69 26.68 -21.42
CA GLN A 347 0.30 26.90 -20.03
C GLN A 347 1.41 27.61 -19.23
N ILE A 348 2.67 27.19 -19.38
CA ILE A 348 3.81 27.86 -18.73
C ILE A 348 3.97 29.29 -19.27
N SER A 349 3.79 29.49 -20.58
CA SER A 349 3.87 30.83 -21.18
C SER A 349 2.80 31.79 -20.64
N CYS A 350 1.59 31.30 -20.33
CA CYS A 350 0.55 32.09 -19.67
C CYS A 350 1.02 32.60 -18.30
N SER A 351 1.67 31.74 -17.50
CA SER A 351 2.26 32.14 -16.23
C SER A 351 3.35 33.20 -16.41
N TYR A 352 4.24 33.05 -17.39
CA TYR A 352 5.27 34.05 -17.67
C TYR A 352 4.69 35.38 -18.18
N LEU A 353 3.62 35.34 -18.98
CA LEU A 353 2.96 36.54 -19.49
C LEU A 353 2.33 37.38 -18.38
N VAL A 354 1.84 36.73 -17.32
CA VAL A 354 1.22 37.38 -16.15
C VAL A 354 2.26 37.81 -15.12
N ALA A 355 3.18 36.92 -14.77
CA ALA A 355 4.10 37.11 -13.65
C ALA A 355 5.34 37.95 -13.99
N THR A 356 5.60 38.23 -15.27
CA THR A 356 6.83 38.91 -15.70
C THR A 356 6.57 39.98 -16.76
N ASP A 357 7.49 40.94 -16.85
CA ASP A 357 7.52 41.96 -17.92
C ASP A 357 8.34 41.53 -19.13
N ARG A 358 8.74 40.25 -19.22
CA ARG A 358 9.46 39.71 -20.39
C ARG A 358 8.65 39.93 -21.66
N THR A 359 9.32 40.20 -22.78
CA THR A 359 8.63 40.35 -24.07
C THR A 359 8.02 39.03 -24.53
N VAL A 360 7.00 39.09 -25.38
CA VAL A 360 6.38 37.88 -25.96
C VAL A 360 7.41 37.03 -26.71
N THR A 361 8.38 37.67 -27.37
CA THR A 361 9.48 37.00 -28.06
C THR A 361 10.41 36.26 -27.11
N GLN A 362 10.77 36.86 -25.98
CA GLN A 362 11.57 36.20 -24.94
C GLN A 362 10.83 35.00 -24.36
N ILE A 363 9.55 35.16 -24.02
CA ILE A 363 8.72 34.08 -23.47
C ILE A 363 8.60 32.92 -24.47
N SER A 364 8.39 33.20 -25.75
CA SER A 364 8.37 32.19 -26.81
C SER A 364 9.66 31.36 -26.82
N SER A 365 10.81 32.01 -26.66
CA SER A 365 12.11 31.32 -26.60
C SER A 365 12.26 30.53 -25.30
N ASP A 366 11.90 31.12 -24.16
CA ASP A 366 12.03 30.51 -22.83
C ASP A 366 11.19 29.23 -22.69
N VAL A 367 10.04 29.16 -23.37
CA VAL A 367 9.18 27.96 -23.39
C VAL A 367 9.49 27.01 -24.55
N GLY A 368 10.61 27.20 -25.25
CA GLY A 368 11.14 26.22 -26.21
C GLY A 368 10.53 26.23 -27.61
N PHE A 369 9.80 27.28 -28.01
CA PHE A 369 9.34 27.41 -29.39
C PHE A 369 10.46 27.90 -30.30
N GLY A 370 10.70 27.19 -31.42
CA GLY A 370 11.73 27.56 -32.40
C GLY A 370 11.42 28.83 -33.21
N SER A 371 10.17 29.32 -33.19
CA SER A 371 9.83 30.61 -33.80
C SER A 371 8.64 31.28 -33.11
N ILE A 372 8.64 32.62 -33.11
CA ILE A 372 7.54 33.44 -32.58
C ILE A 372 6.22 33.16 -33.32
N SER A 373 6.27 32.91 -34.63
CA SER A 373 5.09 32.62 -35.44
C SER A 373 4.43 31.30 -35.05
N SER A 374 5.23 30.26 -34.76
CA SER A 374 4.74 28.98 -34.25
C SER A 374 4.12 29.13 -32.87
N PHE A 375 4.78 29.89 -31.98
CA PHE A 375 4.25 30.19 -30.65
C PHE A 375 2.92 30.92 -30.71
N GLN A 376 2.81 32.00 -31.49
CA GLN A 376 1.57 32.77 -31.59
C GLN A 376 0.41 31.93 -32.14
N ARG A 377 0.66 31.06 -33.13
CA ARG A 377 -0.35 30.15 -33.67
C ARG A 377 -0.81 29.14 -32.63
N SER A 378 0.12 28.52 -31.91
CA SER A 378 -0.19 27.57 -30.84
C SER A 378 -0.92 28.25 -29.68
N PHE A 379 -0.45 29.42 -29.24
CA PHE A 379 -1.08 30.20 -28.19
C PHE A 379 -2.52 30.57 -28.57
N PHE A 380 -2.76 31.03 -29.80
CA PHE A 380 -4.12 31.31 -30.27
C PHE A 380 -4.99 30.05 -30.34
N LYS A 381 -4.44 28.91 -30.79
CA LYS A 381 -5.12 27.60 -30.82
C LYS A 381 -5.64 27.20 -29.43
N TYR A 382 -4.84 27.37 -28.38
CA TYR A 382 -5.20 26.92 -27.02
C TYR A 382 -5.92 27.98 -26.19
N MET A 383 -5.60 29.27 -26.37
CA MET A 383 -6.13 30.36 -25.52
C MET A 383 -7.22 31.18 -26.20
N ASN A 384 -7.45 30.99 -27.51
CA ASN A 384 -8.40 31.74 -28.34
C ASN A 384 -8.19 33.27 -28.32
N GLN A 385 -6.95 33.70 -28.06
CA GLN A 385 -6.51 35.10 -28.09
C GLN A 385 -4.99 35.14 -28.28
N THR A 386 -4.44 36.31 -28.65
CA THR A 386 -2.99 36.46 -28.79
C THR A 386 -2.30 36.59 -27.42
N PRO A 387 -0.99 36.26 -27.29
CA PRO A 387 -0.24 36.44 -26.04
C PRO A 387 -0.33 37.87 -25.46
N SER A 388 -0.29 38.89 -26.32
CA SER A 388 -0.39 40.29 -25.92
C SER A 388 -1.79 40.62 -25.38
N GLN A 389 -2.85 40.16 -26.06
CA GLN A 389 -4.23 40.32 -25.58
C GLN A 389 -4.44 39.61 -24.24
N PHE A 390 -3.94 38.37 -24.11
CA PHE A 390 -3.99 37.61 -22.87
C PHE A 390 -3.34 38.38 -21.72
N ARG A 391 -2.11 38.87 -21.91
CA ARG A 391 -1.39 39.69 -20.91
C ARG A 391 -2.18 40.92 -20.51
N CYS A 392 -2.70 41.69 -21.47
CA CYS A 392 -3.49 42.89 -21.16
C CYS A 392 -4.73 42.54 -20.34
N SER A 393 -5.47 41.50 -20.73
CA SER A 393 -6.70 41.07 -20.05
C SER A 393 -6.48 40.62 -18.60
N MET A 394 -5.31 40.06 -18.30
CA MET A 394 -4.95 39.56 -16.97
C MET A 394 -4.34 40.63 -16.06
N LYS A 395 -3.68 41.66 -16.62
CA LYS A 395 -3.19 42.84 -15.87
C LYS A 395 -4.29 43.87 -15.58
N SER A 396 -5.42 43.83 -16.31
CA SER A 396 -6.58 44.71 -16.09
C SER A 396 -7.60 44.18 -15.08
N LYS A 397 -7.38 42.97 -14.55
CA LYS A 397 -8.10 42.39 -13.42
C LYS A 397 -7.21 42.47 -12.19
#